data_AF-A0A0Q5ZT56-F1
#
_entry.id   AF-A0A0Q5ZT56-F1
#
_cell.length_a   1.000
_cell.length_b   1.000
_cell.length_c   1.000
_cell.angle_alpha   90.00
_cell.angle_beta   90.00
_cell.angle_gamma   90.00
#
_symmetry.space_group_name_H-M   'P 1'
#
loop_
_entity.id
_entity.type
_entity.pdbx_description
1 polymer ?
#
loop_
_entity_poly.entity_id
_entity_poly.type
_entity_poly.pdbx_seq_one_letter_code
_entity_poly.pdbx_strand_id
1 'polypeptide(L)'
;MKKLFSIIIVLSGFLTKAQLAPPIQWQKTLGGTDWDQGQAVWATTDGGSILASYSPSINGDVTGNHGNGDYWVVKLDVAGNIQW
;
A
#
# COMPACT_ATOMS: atom_id res chain seq x y z
N MET A 1 25.77 52.31 -19.12
CA MET A 1 25.93 50.83 -19.14
C MET A 1 26.42 50.38 -17.77
N LYS A 2 25.80 49.32 -17.21
CA LYS A 2 26.20 48.58 -15.98
C LYS A 2 25.83 49.34 -14.69
N LYS A 3 24.91 48.93 -13.81
CA LYS A 3 24.30 47.62 -13.55
C LYS A 3 22.90 47.82 -12.94
N LEU A 4 21.83 47.55 -13.69
CA LEU A 4 20.52 47.20 -13.13
C LEU A 4 20.52 45.68 -12.94
N PHE A 5 20.82 45.18 -11.76
CA PHE A 5 20.65 43.77 -11.41
C PHE A 5 20.53 43.67 -9.90
N SER A 6 19.35 43.94 -9.36
CA SER A 6 18.90 43.47 -8.04
C SER A 6 17.46 43.92 -7.86
N ILE A 7 16.53 43.02 -8.16
CA ILE A 7 15.12 42.88 -7.70
C ILE A 7 14.38 42.09 -8.78
N ILE A 8 14.85 40.86 -9.04
CA ILE A 8 14.04 39.76 -9.59
C ILE A 8 14.44 38.50 -8.80
N ILE A 9 14.41 38.56 -7.46
CA ILE A 9 14.45 37.37 -6.61
C ILE A 9 13.58 37.64 -5.38
N VAL A 10 12.32 37.98 -5.60
CA VAL A 10 11.25 37.74 -4.61
C VAL A 10 10.01 37.24 -5.37
N LEU A 11 10.20 36.24 -6.22
CA LEU A 11 9.09 35.55 -6.89
C LEU A 11 9.34 34.05 -7.13
N SER A 12 10.27 33.45 -6.39
CA SER A 12 10.47 31.98 -6.36
C SER A 12 10.00 31.35 -5.04
N GLY A 13 9.54 32.16 -4.10
CA GLY A 13 9.31 31.76 -2.71
C GLY A 13 7.89 31.35 -2.35
N PHE A 14 6.99 31.09 -3.30
CA PHE A 14 5.67 30.52 -3.00
C PHE A 14 5.16 29.67 -4.17
N LEU A 15 5.90 28.61 -4.51
CA LEU A 15 5.23 27.42 -5.01
C LEU A 15 4.60 26.77 -3.79
N THR A 16 3.32 27.05 -3.59
CA THR A 16 2.47 26.17 -2.78
C THR A 16 2.70 24.77 -3.32
N LYS A 17 3.44 23.94 -2.59
CA LYS A 17 3.28 22.50 -2.76
C LYS A 17 1.83 22.26 -2.37
N ALA A 18 0.93 22.22 -3.35
CA ALA A 18 -0.29 21.47 -3.18
C ALA A 18 0.17 20.13 -2.62
N GLN A 19 -0.25 19.80 -1.39
CA GLN A 19 0.12 18.55 -0.77
C GLN A 19 -0.56 17.45 -1.59
N LEU A 20 0.12 17.00 -2.63
CA LEU A 20 -0.27 15.83 -3.39
C LEU A 20 -0.29 14.68 -2.37
N ALA A 21 -1.31 13.84 -2.45
CA ALA A 21 -1.31 12.60 -1.68
C ALA A 21 0.04 11.88 -1.91
N PRO A 22 0.63 11.28 -0.87
CA PRO A 22 1.83 10.47 -1.05
C PRO A 22 1.62 9.48 -2.21
N PRO A 23 2.64 9.28 -3.07
CA PRO A 23 2.53 8.31 -4.14
C PRO A 23 2.26 6.91 -3.56
N ILE A 24 1.45 6.11 -4.26
CA ILE A 24 1.23 4.70 -3.90
C ILE A 24 2.57 3.98 -4.03
N GLN A 25 3.04 3.37 -2.94
CA GLN A 25 4.31 2.63 -2.93
C GLN A 25 4.18 1.29 -3.66
N TRP A 26 3.07 0.57 -3.42
CA TRP A 26 2.71 -0.65 -4.11
C TRP A 26 1.19 -0.88 -4.03
N GLN A 27 0.69 -1.71 -4.93
CA GLN A 27 -0.69 -2.18 -4.96
C GLN A 27 -0.69 -3.63 -5.45
N LYS A 28 -1.43 -4.49 -4.76
CA LYS A 28 -1.66 -5.89 -5.17
C LYS A 28 -3.07 -6.32 -4.81
N THR A 29 -3.59 -7.25 -5.58
CA THR A 29 -4.78 -8.02 -5.24
C THR A 29 -4.30 -9.37 -4.76
N LEU A 30 -4.75 -9.79 -3.58
CA LEU A 30 -4.43 -11.09 -2.99
C LEU A 30 -5.74 -11.85 -2.81
N GLY A 31 -5.73 -13.14 -3.12
CA GLY A 31 -6.94 -13.96 -3.02
C GLY A 31 -6.94 -15.18 -3.91
N GLY A 32 -8.13 -15.73 -4.11
CA GLY A 32 -8.37 -16.90 -4.96
C GLY A 32 -9.34 -16.61 -6.12
N THR A 33 -9.89 -17.68 -6.70
CA THR A 33 -10.87 -17.57 -7.80
C THR A 33 -12.28 -17.21 -7.34
N ASP A 34 -12.59 -17.36 -6.06
CA ASP A 34 -13.88 -17.02 -5.48
C ASP A 34 -13.86 -15.60 -4.89
N TRP A 35 -14.86 -15.26 -4.08
CA TRP A 35 -14.95 -13.96 -3.43
C TRP A 35 -14.11 -13.91 -2.16
N ASP A 36 -13.38 -12.82 -1.97
CA ASP A 36 -12.58 -12.58 -0.77
C ASP A 36 -13.08 -11.35 -0.02
N GLN A 37 -13.11 -11.43 1.32
CA GLN A 37 -13.53 -10.32 2.18
C GLN A 37 -12.42 -9.91 3.14
N GLY A 38 -11.84 -8.72 2.92
CA GLY A 38 -10.88 -8.12 3.85
C GLY A 38 -11.54 -7.72 5.17
N GLN A 39 -10.94 -8.12 6.29
CA GLN A 39 -11.48 -7.91 7.64
C GLN A 39 -10.67 -6.88 8.43
N ALA A 40 -9.34 -7.00 8.37
CA ALA A 40 -8.44 -6.09 9.05
C ALA A 40 -7.08 -6.05 8.38
N VAL A 41 -6.40 -4.91 8.51
CA VAL A 41 -4.99 -4.74 8.15
C VAL A 41 -4.26 -4.05 9.28
N TRP A 42 -3.04 -4.48 9.57
CA TRP A 42 -2.20 -3.89 10.61
C TRP A 42 -0.76 -3.74 10.14
N ALA A 43 -0.15 -2.58 10.38
CA ALA A 43 1.27 -2.36 10.06
C ALA A 43 2.17 -3.06 11.08
N THR A 44 3.25 -3.69 10.62
CA THR A 44 4.24 -4.34 11.50
C THR A 44 5.44 -3.43 11.73
N THR A 45 6.19 -3.66 12.81
CA THR A 45 7.35 -2.82 13.20
C THR A 45 8.53 -2.93 12.24
N ASP A 46 8.58 -3.98 11.42
CA ASP A 46 9.55 -4.18 10.34
C ASP A 46 9.13 -3.50 9.03
N GLY A 47 8.05 -2.72 9.03
CA GLY A 47 7.57 -1.95 7.87
C GLY A 47 6.66 -2.74 6.92
N GLY A 48 6.40 -4.01 7.22
CA GLY A 48 5.40 -4.82 6.51
C GLY A 48 3.98 -4.59 7.00
N SER A 49 3.10 -5.54 6.70
CA SER A 49 1.73 -5.56 7.20
C SER A 49 1.21 -6.97 7.43
N ILE A 50 0.20 -7.10 8.29
CA ILE A 50 -0.59 -8.31 8.46
C ILE A 50 -1.99 -8.02 7.91
N LEU A 51 -2.50 -8.92 7.08
CA LEU A 51 -3.85 -8.90 6.55
C LEU A 51 -4.62 -10.09 7.12
N ALA A 52 -5.84 -9.83 7.59
CA ALA A 52 -6.82 -10.86 7.88
C ALA A 52 -7.99 -10.73 6.91
N SER A 53 -8.34 -11.82 6.25
CA SER A 53 -9.50 -11.90 5.35
C SER A 53 -10.27 -13.19 5.59
N TYR A 54 -11.50 -13.24 5.11
CA TYR A 54 -12.24 -14.48 4.92
C TYR A 54 -12.14 -14.87 3.45
N SER A 55 -11.85 -16.14 3.18
CA SER A 55 -11.82 -16.69 1.83
C SER A 55 -12.44 -18.09 1.77
N PRO A 56 -13.37 -18.36 0.84
CA PRO A 56 -13.83 -19.70 0.47
C PRO A 56 -12.89 -20.40 -0.53
N SER A 57 -11.86 -19.74 -1.05
CA SER A 57 -10.98 -20.30 -2.06
C SER A 57 -9.93 -21.26 -1.50
N ILE A 58 -9.45 -22.15 -2.37
CA ILE A 58 -8.36 -23.13 -2.13
C ILE A 58 -7.22 -22.98 -3.15
N ASN A 59 -7.17 -21.86 -3.86
CA ASN A 59 -6.25 -21.61 -4.97
C ASN A 59 -5.80 -20.13 -5.00
N GLY A 60 -5.00 -19.78 -6.01
CA GLY A 60 -4.40 -18.44 -6.10
C GLY A 60 -3.33 -18.28 -5.03
N ASP A 61 -3.45 -17.20 -4.25
CA ASP A 61 -2.56 -16.94 -3.11
C ASP A 61 -3.05 -17.64 -1.82
N VAL A 62 -4.34 -17.99 -1.75
CA VAL A 62 -4.98 -18.55 -0.56
C VAL A 62 -4.49 -19.98 -0.33
N THR A 63 -4.08 -20.25 0.91
CA THR A 63 -3.63 -21.58 1.34
C THR A 63 -4.35 -21.98 2.63
N GLY A 64 -4.46 -23.30 2.86
CA GLY A 64 -4.92 -23.81 4.15
C GLY A 64 -6.41 -23.60 4.46
N ASN A 65 -7.27 -23.50 3.45
CA ASN A 65 -8.71 -23.56 3.63
C ASN A 65 -9.16 -25.03 3.79
N HIS A 66 -9.95 -25.30 4.83
CA HIS A 66 -10.39 -26.61 5.28
C HIS A 66 -11.92 -26.79 5.20
N GLY A 67 -12.66 -25.96 4.45
CA GLY A 67 -14.12 -26.07 4.35
C GLY A 67 -14.77 -25.10 3.37
N ASN A 68 -15.97 -24.63 3.71
CA ASN A 68 -16.73 -23.65 2.91
C ASN A 68 -16.11 -22.25 2.90
N GLY A 69 -15.08 -22.03 3.69
CA GLY A 69 -14.28 -20.82 3.77
C GLY A 69 -13.80 -20.56 5.18
N ASP A 70 -12.56 -20.12 5.26
CA ASP A 70 -11.83 -19.91 6.50
C ASP A 70 -11.26 -18.50 6.55
N TYR A 71 -10.85 -18.10 7.76
CA TYR A 71 -10.01 -16.93 7.88
C TYR A 71 -8.61 -17.23 7.36
N TRP A 72 -8.17 -16.42 6.41
CA TRP A 72 -6.82 -16.42 5.88
C TRP A 72 -6.07 -15.22 6.47
N VAL A 73 -5.00 -15.51 7.19
CA VAL A 73 -4.14 -14.49 7.82
C VAL A 73 -2.77 -14.58 7.18
N VAL A 74 -2.31 -13.47 6.60
CA VAL A 74 -1.01 -13.40 5.94
C VAL A 74 -0.17 -12.23 6.42
N LYS A 75 1.14 -12.40 6.36
CA LYS A 75 2.10 -11.31 6.53
C LYS A 75 2.70 -10.92 5.20
N LEU A 76 2.74 -9.62 4.94
CA LEU A 76 3.37 -9.01 3.79
C LEU A 76 4.66 -8.28 4.20
N ASP A 77 5.66 -8.32 3.33
CA ASP A 77 6.84 -7.47 3.45
C ASP A 77 6.56 -6.02 3.01
N VAL A 78 7.59 -5.15 3.08
CA VAL A 78 7.51 -3.73 2.70
C VAL A 78 7.10 -3.50 1.24
N ALA A 79 7.25 -4.50 0.36
CA ALA A 79 6.90 -4.47 -1.06
C ALA A 79 5.58 -5.22 -1.36
N GLY A 80 4.87 -5.67 -0.32
CA GLY A 80 3.61 -6.41 -0.45
C GLY A 80 3.80 -7.86 -0.88
N ASN A 81 4.97 -8.48 -0.71
CA ASN A 81 5.15 -9.92 -0.97
C ASN A 81 4.72 -10.74 0.25
N ILE A 82 4.03 -11.85 0.02
CA ILE A 82 3.63 -12.78 1.08
C ILE A 82 4.88 -13.42 1.69
N GLN A 83 5.00 -13.33 3.01
CA GLN A 83 6.02 -14.03 3.80
C GLN A 83 5.50 -15.37 4.32
N TRP A 84 4.25 -15.39 4.77
CA TRP A 84 3.48 -16.56 5.21
C TRP A 84 2.00 -16.24 5.19
#